data_AF-A0A834X8D1-F1
#
_entry.id   AF-A0A834X8D1-F1
#
_cell.length_a   1.000
_cell.length_b   1.000
_cell.length_c   1.000
_cell.angle_alpha   90.00
_cell.angle_beta   90.00
_cell.angle_gamma   90.00
#
_symmetry.space_group_name_H-M   'P 1'
#
loop_
_entity.id
_entity.type
_entity.pdbx_description
1 polymer ?
#
loop_
_entity_poly.entity_id
_entity_poly.type
_entity_poly.pdbx_seq_one_letter_code
_entity_poly.pdbx_strand_id
1 'polypeptide(L)'
;MSPFGLSMNESSKPSFKWRRVLLKVSGEALAGDQSQNIDPKVTMAIAREVAAVTRLGIEVALVVGGGNIFRGSSWAGCSGLDRSSADYIG
;
A
#
# COMPACT_ATOMS: atom_id res chain seq x y z
N MET A 1 -41.34 35.91 16.12
CA MET A 1 -40.08 36.61 15.81
C MET A 1 -39.03 36.23 16.83
N SER A 2 -38.25 35.19 16.55
CA SER A 2 -36.87 35.09 17.02
C SER A 2 -35.99 35.24 15.77
N PRO A 3 -34.96 36.11 15.77
CA PRO A 3 -34.17 36.39 14.59
C PRO A 3 -33.01 35.40 14.49
N PHE A 4 -32.78 34.83 13.31
CA PHE A 4 -31.52 34.23 12.88
C PHE A 4 -30.96 33.08 13.75
N GLY A 5 -31.55 31.89 13.60
CA GLY A 5 -30.79 30.65 13.75
C GLY A 5 -29.98 30.41 12.47
N LEU A 6 -28.74 30.89 12.42
CA LEU A 6 -27.75 30.43 11.46
C LEU A 6 -27.57 28.93 11.66
N SER A 7 -28.19 28.13 10.80
CA SER A 7 -27.82 26.72 10.62
C SER A 7 -26.36 26.73 10.17
N MET A 8 -25.45 26.45 11.11
CA MET A 8 -24.06 26.18 10.75
C MET A 8 -24.09 24.98 9.81
N ASN A 9 -23.85 25.24 8.52
CA ASN A 9 -23.59 24.20 7.55
C ASN A 9 -22.51 23.31 8.15
N GLU A 10 -22.85 22.04 8.41
CA GLU A 10 -21.87 21.02 8.74
C GLU A 10 -20.74 21.15 7.72
N SER A 11 -19.52 21.38 8.22
CA SER A 11 -18.32 21.51 7.40
C SER A 11 -18.33 20.39 6.38
N SER A 12 -18.38 20.76 5.09
CA SER A 12 -18.40 19.84 3.97
C SER A 12 -17.23 18.87 4.11
N LYS A 13 -17.49 17.67 4.64
CA LYS A 13 -16.50 16.60 4.60
C LYS A 13 -16.10 16.43 3.14
N PRO A 14 -14.80 16.45 2.81
CA PRO A 14 -14.38 16.22 1.44
C PRO A 14 -15.02 14.92 0.95
N SER A 15 -15.84 15.05 -0.10
CA SER A 15 -16.47 13.90 -0.76
C SER A 15 -15.40 13.17 -1.56
N PHE A 16 -14.66 12.27 -0.90
CA PHE A 16 -13.73 11.40 -1.60
C PHE A 16 -14.50 10.46 -2.53
N LYS A 17 -14.07 10.38 -3.79
CA LYS A 17 -14.67 9.49 -4.78
C LYS A 17 -14.70 8.03 -4.32
N TRP A 18 -13.69 7.62 -3.55
CA TRP A 18 -13.56 6.27 -3.01
C TRP A 18 -13.48 6.31 -1.48
N ARG A 19 -14.34 5.55 -0.82
CA ARG A 19 -14.33 5.37 0.64
C ARG A 19 -13.40 4.24 1.08
N ARG A 20 -13.16 3.26 0.20
CA ARG A 20 -12.28 2.10 0.43
C ARG A 20 -11.44 1.86 -0.81
N VAL A 21 -10.16 1.60 -0.61
CA VAL A 21 -9.21 1.31 -1.69
C VAL A 21 -8.33 0.11 -1.33
N LEU A 22 -7.94 -0.64 -2.36
CA LEU A 22 -6.89 -1.65 -2.27
C LEU A 22 -5.64 -1.09 -2.95
N LEU A 23 -4.59 -0.86 -2.17
CA LEU A 23 -3.30 -0.37 -2.62
C LEU A 23 -2.37 -1.55 -2.87
N LYS A 24 -2.11 -1.86 -4.14
CA LYS A 24 -1.07 -2.82 -4.52
C LYS A 24 0.28 -2.10 -4.55
N VAL A 25 1.21 -2.58 -3.74
CA VAL A 25 2.61 -2.15 -3.74
C VAL A 25 3.46 -3.29 -4.33
N SER A 26 4.33 -2.98 -5.29
CA SER A 26 5.33 -3.94 -5.79
C SER A 26 6.42 -4.13 -4.74
N GLY A 27 6.92 -5.36 -4.58
CA GLY A 27 8.00 -5.64 -3.64
C GLY A 27 9.26 -4.85 -3.98
N GLU A 28 9.55 -4.73 -5.27
CA GLU A 28 10.67 -3.97 -5.82
C GLU A 28 10.61 -2.49 -5.42
N ALA A 29 9.41 -1.93 -5.33
CA ALA A 29 9.23 -0.55 -4.85
C ALA A 29 9.68 -0.39 -3.40
N LEU A 30 9.70 -1.46 -2.59
CA LEU A 30 10.20 -1.44 -1.21
C LEU A 30 11.72 -1.61 -1.13
N ALA A 31 12.40 -2.12 -2.16
CA ALA A 31 13.84 -2.40 -2.15
C ALA A 31 14.72 -1.15 -2.38
N GLY A 32 14.14 -0.01 -2.75
CA GLY A 32 14.88 1.23 -2.97
C GLY A 32 15.96 1.08 -4.04
N ASP A 33 17.21 1.40 -3.68
CA ASP A 33 18.40 1.39 -4.54
C ASP A 33 19.04 -0.01 -4.72
N GLN A 34 18.25 -1.07 -4.54
CA GLN A 34 18.60 -2.49 -4.78
C GLN A 34 19.75 -3.04 -3.92
N SER A 35 20.25 -2.28 -2.96
CA SER A 35 21.29 -2.71 -2.01
C SER A 35 20.74 -3.60 -0.89
N GLN A 36 19.44 -3.47 -0.60
CA GLN A 36 18.72 -4.22 0.41
C GLN A 36 17.39 -4.73 -0.14
N ASN A 37 16.92 -5.87 0.36
CA ASN A 37 15.62 -6.41 -0.05
C ASN A 37 14.48 -5.50 0.43
N ILE A 38 14.61 -4.82 1.58
CA ILE A 38 13.62 -3.89 2.11
C ILE A 38 14.35 -2.63 2.60
N ASP A 39 14.12 -1.50 1.95
CA ASP A 39 14.60 -0.19 2.40
C ASP A 39 13.62 0.38 3.46
N PRO A 40 14.06 0.56 4.72
CA PRO A 40 13.23 1.11 5.77
C PRO A 40 12.80 2.56 5.49
N LYS A 41 13.59 3.34 4.75
CA LYS A 41 13.24 4.73 4.39
C LYS A 41 12.03 4.76 3.45
N VAL A 42 12.07 3.93 2.41
CA VAL A 42 10.96 3.84 1.43
C VAL A 42 9.71 3.26 2.09
N THR A 43 9.88 2.21 2.90
CA THR A 43 8.79 1.61 3.66
C THR A 43 8.12 2.63 4.60
N MET A 44 8.91 3.44 5.30
CA MET A 44 8.40 4.49 6.18
C MET A 44 7.71 5.63 5.42
N ALA A 45 8.20 5.98 4.23
CA ALA A 45 7.56 6.98 3.38
C ALA A 45 6.15 6.53 2.97
N ILE A 46 6.01 5.30 2.46
CA ILE A 46 4.72 4.72 2.09
C ILE A 46 3.79 4.62 3.30
N ALA A 47 4.30 4.18 4.45
CA ALA A 47 3.52 4.10 5.68
C ALA A 47 2.97 5.46 6.11
N ARG A 48 3.75 6.54 5.98
CA ARG A 48 3.29 7.91 6.29
C ARG A 48 2.19 8.39 5.34
N GLU A 49 2.30 8.08 4.06
CA GLU A 49 1.28 8.42 3.06
C GLU A 49 -0.04 7.69 3.34
N VAL A 50 0.02 6.39 3.60
CA VAL A 50 -1.15 5.58 3.96
C VAL A 50 -1.78 6.07 5.26
N ALA A 51 -0.96 6.43 6.26
CA ALA A 51 -1.44 7.03 7.51
C ALA A 51 -2.13 8.38 7.28
N ALA A 52 -1.66 9.19 6.32
CA ALA A 52 -2.32 10.44 5.97
C ALA A 52 -3.71 10.19 5.33
N VAL A 53 -3.81 9.23 4.42
CA VAL A 53 -5.07 8.86 3.76
C VAL A 53 -6.08 8.28 4.74
N THR A 54 -5.65 7.40 5.65
CA THR A 54 -6.53 6.80 6.66
C THR A 54 -7.06 7.83 7.66
N ARG A 55 -6.27 8.85 8.02
CA ARG A 55 -6.74 9.99 8.83
C ARG A 55 -7.86 10.80 8.17
N LEU A 56 -7.98 10.74 6.85
CA LEU A 56 -9.09 11.37 6.12
C LEU A 56 -10.39 10.54 6.17
N GLY A 57 -10.38 9.37 6.82
CA GLY A 57 -11.52 8.47 6.93
C GLY A 57 -11.68 7.50 5.75
N ILE A 58 -10.65 7.37 4.90
CA ILE A 58 -10.60 6.39 3.82
C ILE A 58 -10.03 5.08 4.35
N GLU A 59 -10.69 3.97 4.04
CA GLU A 59 -10.22 2.62 4.39
C GLU A 59 -9.23 2.12 3.35
N VAL A 60 -8.04 1.69 3.78
CA VAL A 60 -6.98 1.24 2.88
C VAL A 60 -6.62 -0.20 3.21
N ALA A 61 -6.76 -1.10 2.24
CA ALA A 61 -6.16 -2.44 2.27
C ALA A 61 -4.84 -2.38 1.50
N LEU A 62 -3.77 -3.00 2.03
CA LEU A 62 -2.49 -3.11 1.32
C LEU A 62 -2.29 -4.53 0.80
N VAL A 63 -1.76 -4.63 -0.43
CA VAL A 63 -1.24 -5.88 -0.98
C VAL A 63 0.20 -5.66 -1.41
N VAL A 64 1.16 -6.27 -0.74
CA VAL A 64 2.60 -6.16 -1.05
C VAL A 64 3.02 -7.39 -1.85
N GLY A 65 3.91 -7.21 -2.84
CA GLY A 65 4.48 -8.35 -3.59
C GLY A 65 5.82 -8.75 -2.95
N GLY A 66 6.20 -10.03 -3.02
CA GLY A 66 7.47 -10.52 -2.46
C GLY A 66 8.65 -10.51 -3.43
N GLY A 67 8.50 -9.91 -4.62
CA GLY A 67 9.50 -9.96 -5.71
C GLY A 67 10.88 -9.35 -5.38
N ASN A 68 10.98 -8.57 -4.30
CA ASN A 68 12.22 -8.06 -3.71
C ASN A 68 12.94 -9.04 -2.78
N ILE A 69 12.25 -10.07 -2.31
CA ILE A 69 12.80 -11.11 -1.41
C ILE A 69 13.02 -12.40 -2.19
N PHE A 70 12.06 -12.77 -3.04
CA PHE A 70 12.11 -14.00 -3.82
C PHE A 70 11.48 -13.82 -5.21
N ARG A 71 12.16 -14.34 -6.24
CA ARG A 71 11.61 -14.42 -7.60
C ARG A 71 11.70 -15.85 -8.10
N GLY A 72 10.55 -16.48 -8.28
CA GLY A 72 10.49 -17.86 -8.79
C GLY A 72 11.09 -18.03 -10.18
N SER A 73 11.03 -16.99 -11.02
CA SER A 73 11.66 -16.99 -12.36
C SER A 73 13.18 -17.09 -12.33
N SER A 74 13.85 -16.63 -11.26
CA SER A 74 15.30 -16.73 -11.11
C SER A 74 15.77 -18.13 -10.70
N TRP A 75 14.87 -18.96 -10.17
CA TRP A 75 15.19 -20.29 -9.62
C TRP A 75 14.66 -21.46 -10.43
N ALA A 76 13.61 -21.24 -11.23
CA ALA A 76 12.99 -22.25 -12.10
C ALA A 76 13.92 -22.83 -13.19
N GLY A 77 15.14 -22.29 -13.36
CA GLY A 77 16.15 -22.78 -14.31
C GLY A 77 17.46 -23.28 -13.70
N CYS A 78 17.75 -23.00 -12.43
CA CYS A 78 19.08 -23.24 -11.83
C CYS A 78 19.09 -24.28 -10.70
N SER A 79 17.92 -24.60 -10.15
CA SER A 79 17.74 -25.61 -9.11
C SER A 79 16.53 -26.45 -9.51
N GLY A 80 16.52 -27.76 -9.26
CA GLY A 80 15.42 -28.66 -9.59
C GLY A 80 14.11 -28.40 -8.81
N LEU A 81 13.81 -27.14 -8.51
CA LEU A 81 12.61 -26.66 -7.86
C LEU A 81 11.52 -26.47 -8.93
N ASP A 82 10.41 -27.16 -8.75
CA ASP A 82 9.19 -26.94 -9.53
C ASP A 82 8.68 -25.50 -9.32
N ARG A 83 8.11 -24.93 -10.38
CA ARG A 83 7.51 -23.60 -10.40
C ARG A 83 6.47 -23.41 -9.32
N SER A 84 5.65 -24.42 -9.01
CA SER A 84 4.65 -24.30 -7.92
C SER A 84 5.29 -24.15 -6.55
N SER A 85 6.46 -24.78 -6.32
CA SER A 85 7.22 -24.60 -5.08
C SER A 85 7.88 -23.22 -5.02
N ALA A 86 8.32 -22.69 -6.17
CA ALA A 86 8.89 -21.35 -6.26
C ALA A 86 7.84 -20.25 -6.03
N ASP A 87 6.64 -20.40 -6.60
CA ASP A 87 5.54 -19.45 -6.41
C ASP A 87 5.01 -19.46 -4.96
N TYR A 88 5.21 -20.53 -4.20
CA TYR A 88 4.84 -20.60 -2.77
C TYR A 88 5.75 -19.75 -1.88
N ILE A 89 6.99 -19.49 -2.31
CA ILE A 89 8.00 -18.77 -1.52
C ILE A 89 7.87 -17.24 -1.71
N GLY A 90 7.43 -16.77 -2.88
CA GLY A 90 7.34 -15.34 -3.25
C GLY A 90 5.97 -14.72 -3.05
#